data_AF-A0A836RF23-F1
#
_entry.id   AF-A0A836RF23-F1
#
_cell.length_a   1.000
_cell.length_b   1.000
_cell.length_c   1.000
_cell.angle_alpha   90.00
_cell.angle_beta   90.00
_cell.angle_gamma   90.00
#
_symmetry.space_group_name_H-M   'P 1'
#
loop_
_entity.id
_entity.type
_entity.pdbx_description
1 polymer ?
#
loop_
_entity_poly.entity_id
_entity_poly.type
_entity_poly.pdbx_seq_one_letter_code
_entity_poly.pdbx_strand_id
1 'polypeptide(L)'
;RRTLALDYDAHAPMAQAKLEQLEAEAREKWPLDRVSIVHRLGHMAVGEVSVAVAVSSPHRQPAFEAAKYLIDRLKQVVPIWKRENWSDGTSEWVHPGMEEGATFSDSTDLPSSPCHTNKVRQNDARKAR
;
A
#
# COMPACT_ATOMS: atom_id res chain seq x y z
N ARG A 1 -22.28 -11.20 3.28
CA ARG A 1 -22.36 -10.44 4.56
C ARG A 1 -22.45 -8.96 4.22
N ARG A 2 -23.15 -8.13 5.00
CA ARG A 2 -23.28 -6.68 4.72
C ARG A 2 -22.17 -5.92 5.46
N THR A 3 -21.32 -5.22 4.73
CA THR A 3 -20.29 -4.33 5.30
C THR A 3 -20.94 -3.02 5.76
N LEU A 4 -20.65 -2.59 6.99
CA LEU A 4 -21.16 -1.32 7.53
C LEU A 4 -20.12 -0.21 7.44
N ALA A 5 -18.84 -0.54 7.67
CA ALA A 5 -17.76 0.42 7.67
C ALA A 5 -16.41 -0.22 7.36
N LEU A 6 -15.44 0.62 7.01
CA LEU A 6 -14.06 0.27 6.74
C LEU A 6 -13.15 1.10 7.65
N ASP A 7 -12.24 0.46 8.36
CA ASP A 7 -11.16 1.17 9.06
C ASP A 7 -9.86 1.05 8.27
N TYR A 8 -9.21 2.18 8.01
CA TYR A 8 -7.92 2.22 7.34
C TYR A 8 -6.81 2.58 8.33
N ASP A 9 -5.76 1.79 8.35
CA ASP A 9 -4.56 2.08 9.14
C ASP A 9 -3.31 2.07 8.24
N ALA A 10 -2.33 2.90 8.57
CA ALA A 10 -1.10 3.02 7.81
C ALA A 10 0.06 3.50 8.69
N HIS A 11 1.26 3.03 8.37
CA HIS A 11 2.47 3.56 8.99
C HIS A 11 2.81 4.94 8.40
N ALA A 12 2.27 6.00 9.01
CA ALA A 12 2.24 7.35 8.44
C ALA A 12 3.60 7.88 7.94
N PRO A 13 4.74 7.76 8.67
CA PRO A 13 6.03 8.25 8.17
C PRO A 13 6.51 7.52 6.91
N MET A 14 6.22 6.23 6.80
CA MET A 14 6.61 5.42 5.64
C MET A 14 5.68 5.67 4.46
N ALA A 15 4.39 5.82 4.74
CA ALA A 15 3.41 6.17 3.72
C ALA A 15 3.75 7.52 3.07
N GLN A 16 4.06 8.54 3.86
CA GLN A 16 4.45 9.85 3.35
C GLN A 16 5.69 9.78 2.46
N ALA A 17 6.77 9.12 2.91
CA ALA A 17 7.98 8.95 2.11
C ALA A 17 7.72 8.21 0.79
N LYS A 18 6.80 7.23 0.79
CA LYS A 18 6.40 6.50 -0.42
C LYS A 18 5.55 7.35 -1.36
N LEU A 19 4.68 8.20 -0.85
CA LEU A 19 3.91 9.13 -1.68
C LEU A 19 4.82 10.15 -2.37
N GLU A 20 5.80 10.70 -1.65
CA GLU A 20 6.82 11.61 -2.21
C GLU A 20 7.66 10.91 -3.29
N GLN A 21 8.05 9.65 -3.06
CA GLN A 21 8.73 8.84 -4.07
C GLN A 21 7.87 8.64 -5.33
N LEU A 22 6.58 8.33 -5.18
CA LEU A 22 5.67 8.14 -6.32
C LEU A 22 5.47 9.42 -7.12
N GLU A 23 5.38 10.56 -6.46
CA GLU A 23 5.32 11.87 -7.13
C GLU A 23 6.57 12.11 -7.97
N ALA A 24 7.76 11.86 -7.41
CA ALA A 24 9.02 11.99 -8.14
C ALA A 24 9.07 11.06 -9.36
N GLU A 25 8.73 9.77 -9.18
CA GLU A 25 8.69 8.78 -10.27
C GLU A 25 7.73 9.19 -11.40
N ALA A 26 6.57 9.78 -11.06
CA ALA A 26 5.61 10.24 -12.07
C ALA A 26 6.11 11.48 -12.83
N ARG A 27 6.77 12.41 -12.14
CA ARG A 27 7.35 13.62 -12.77
C ARG A 27 8.53 13.30 -13.69
N GLU A 28 9.25 12.22 -13.44
CA GLU A 28 10.32 11.75 -14.33
C GLU A 28 9.77 11.12 -15.63
N LYS A 29 8.60 10.48 -15.55
CA LYS A 29 7.98 9.75 -16.67
C LYS A 29 7.12 10.62 -17.56
N TRP A 30 6.44 11.63 -17.01
CA TRP A 30 5.49 12.47 -17.72
C TRP A 30 5.73 13.97 -17.46
N PRO A 31 5.42 14.85 -18.43
CA PRO A 31 5.47 16.30 -18.23
C PRO A 31 4.28 16.77 -17.37
N LEU A 32 4.45 16.75 -16.05
CA LEU A 32 3.43 17.12 -15.06
C LEU A 32 3.77 18.44 -14.37
N ASP A 33 2.79 19.32 -14.20
CA ASP A 33 2.96 20.58 -13.47
C ASP A 33 2.85 20.35 -11.96
N ARG A 34 1.75 19.71 -11.53
CA ARG A 34 1.44 19.43 -10.11
C ARG A 34 0.86 18.03 -9.97
N VAL A 35 1.23 17.39 -8.86
CA VAL A 35 0.69 16.10 -8.42
C VAL A 35 0.33 16.25 -6.95
N SER A 36 -0.81 15.69 -6.55
CA SER A 36 -1.21 15.60 -5.16
C SER A 36 -1.87 14.25 -4.93
N ILE A 37 -1.43 13.56 -3.89
CA ILE A 37 -1.95 12.25 -3.52
C ILE A 37 -2.33 12.31 -2.05
N VAL A 38 -3.58 11.97 -1.76
CA VAL A 38 -4.09 11.92 -0.40
C VAL A 38 -4.77 10.59 -0.14
N HIS A 39 -4.52 10.05 1.04
CA HIS A 39 -5.18 8.85 1.53
C HIS A 39 -5.73 9.12 2.93
N ARG A 40 -7.04 8.88 3.11
CA ARG A 40 -7.69 9.04 4.41
C ARG A 40 -7.39 7.83 5.29
N LEU A 41 -7.16 8.06 6.57
CA LEU A 41 -6.97 7.03 7.57
C LEU A 41 -8.10 7.10 8.61
N GLY A 42 -8.33 5.99 9.31
CA GLY A 42 -9.37 5.84 10.31
C GLY A 42 -10.66 5.26 9.77
N HIS A 43 -11.75 5.48 10.53
CA HIS A 43 -13.06 4.93 10.26
C HIS A 43 -13.76 5.64 9.10
N MET A 44 -14.33 4.87 8.19
CA MET A 44 -15.09 5.37 7.05
C MET A 44 -16.37 4.56 6.83
N ALA A 45 -17.46 5.26 6.54
CA ALA A 45 -18.70 4.62 6.13
C ALA A 45 -18.59 4.09 4.70
N VAL A 46 -19.39 3.06 4.38
CA VAL A 46 -19.47 2.55 3.01
C VAL A 46 -19.95 3.66 2.07
N GLY A 47 -19.20 3.87 0.98
CA GLY A 47 -19.48 4.91 -0.02
C GLY A 47 -18.61 6.17 0.13
N GLU A 48 -17.82 6.30 1.20
CA GLU A 48 -16.87 7.40 1.35
C GLU A 48 -15.60 7.20 0.51
N VAL A 49 -14.98 8.33 0.12
CA VAL A 49 -13.73 8.33 -0.66
C VAL A 49 -12.55 8.03 0.27
N SER A 50 -11.81 6.96 -0.04
CA SER A 50 -10.59 6.55 0.69
C SER A 50 -9.33 7.24 0.19
N VAL A 51 -9.21 7.39 -1.13
CA VAL A 51 -7.99 7.86 -1.80
C VAL A 51 -8.37 8.82 -2.92
N ALA A 52 -7.60 9.90 -3.06
CA ALA A 52 -7.71 10.81 -4.17
C ALA A 52 -6.33 11.13 -4.73
N VAL A 53 -6.25 11.15 -6.06
CA VAL A 53 -5.06 11.51 -6.83
C VAL A 53 -5.45 12.63 -7.78
N ALA A 54 -4.76 13.76 -7.69
CA ALA A 54 -4.93 14.90 -8.57
C ALA A 54 -3.63 15.14 -9.33
N VAL A 55 -3.73 15.27 -10.66
CA VAL A 55 -2.59 15.52 -11.54
C VAL A 55 -2.94 16.63 -12.51
N SER A 56 -2.03 17.59 -12.69
CA SER A 56 -2.13 18.63 -13.71
C SER A 56 -0.98 18.50 -14.71
N SER A 57 -1.29 18.68 -16.00
CA SER A 57 -0.33 18.63 -17.10
C SER A 57 -0.82 19.55 -18.23
N PRO A 58 0.07 20.09 -19.08
CA PRO A 58 -0.31 20.88 -20.25
C PRO A 58 -1.21 20.14 -21.23
N HIS A 59 -1.11 18.80 -21.27
CA HIS A 59 -1.91 17.96 -22.15
C HIS A 59 -2.66 16.90 -21.35
N ARG A 60 -3.90 16.62 -21.76
CA ARG A 60 -4.78 15.69 -21.04
C ARG A 60 -4.24 14.26 -20.98
N GLN A 61 -3.54 13.81 -22.01
CA GLN A 61 -3.11 12.41 -22.12
C GLN A 61 -2.08 12.04 -21.02
N PRO A 62 -0.97 12.78 -20.84
CA PRO A 62 -0.07 12.58 -19.72
C PRO A 62 -0.75 12.63 -18.35
N ALA A 63 -1.75 13.51 -18.16
CA ALA A 63 -2.47 13.61 -16.89
C ALA A 63 -3.24 12.32 -16.55
N PHE A 64 -3.98 11.75 -17.52
CA PHE A 64 -4.72 10.50 -17.30
C PHE A 64 -3.80 9.30 -17.11
N GLU A 65 -2.73 9.20 -17.90
CA GLU A 65 -1.75 8.12 -17.80
C GLU A 65 -1.03 8.15 -16.44
N ALA A 66 -0.58 9.33 -16.01
CA ALA A 66 0.08 9.50 -14.71
C ALA A 66 -0.88 9.24 -13.55
N ALA A 67 -2.12 9.72 -13.59
CA ALA A 67 -3.10 9.48 -12.53
C ALA A 67 -3.40 7.98 -12.37
N LYS A 68 -3.56 7.25 -13.48
CA LYS A 68 -3.74 5.80 -13.47
C LYS A 68 -2.49 5.10 -12.91
N TYR A 69 -1.30 5.51 -13.34
CA TYR A 69 -0.06 4.94 -12.84
C TYR A 69 0.10 5.11 -11.33
N LEU A 70 -0.17 6.32 -10.82
CA LEU A 70 -0.03 6.65 -9.41
C LEU A 70 -0.97 5.82 -8.53
N ILE A 71 -2.25 5.65 -8.91
CA ILE A 71 -3.18 4.86 -8.11
C ILE A 71 -2.81 3.36 -8.08
N ASP A 72 -2.35 2.83 -9.22
CA ASP A 72 -1.94 1.42 -9.33
C ASP A 72 -0.68 1.16 -8.48
N ARG A 73 0.29 2.09 -8.54
CA ARG A 73 1.52 1.98 -7.76
C ARG A 73 1.32 2.21 -6.28
N LEU A 74 0.49 3.18 -5.89
CA LEU A 74 0.14 3.44 -4.49
C LEU A 74 -0.32 2.16 -3.79
N LYS A 75 -1.23 1.41 -4.43
CA LYS A 75 -1.75 0.14 -3.89
C LYS A 75 -0.69 -0.96 -3.75
N GLN A 76 0.42 -0.87 -4.47
CA GLN A 76 1.51 -1.85 -4.43
C GLN A 76 2.57 -1.52 -3.39
N VAL A 77 2.89 -0.23 -3.21
CA VAL A 77 4.05 0.20 -2.41
C VAL A 77 3.69 0.77 -1.05
N VAL A 78 2.49 1.33 -0.90
CA VAL A 78 2.09 1.97 0.36
C VAL A 78 1.46 0.91 1.26
N PRO A 79 2.05 0.62 2.43
CA PRO A 79 1.51 -0.35 3.37
C PRO A 79 0.28 0.25 4.06
N ILE A 80 -0.89 -0.05 3.49
CA ILE A 80 -2.19 0.36 4.01
C ILE A 80 -2.98 -0.91 4.33
N TRP A 81 -3.48 -0.98 5.55
CA TRP A 81 -4.32 -2.08 6.01
C TRP A 81 -5.77 -1.61 6.07
N LYS A 82 -6.68 -2.46 5.60
CA LYS A 82 -8.12 -2.23 5.73
C LYS A 82 -8.72 -3.25 6.69
N ARG A 83 -9.59 -2.82 7.59
CA ARG A 83 -10.44 -3.67 8.41
C ARG A 83 -11.88 -3.50 7.98
N GLU A 84 -12.54 -4.61 7.66
CA GLU A 84 -13.96 -4.58 7.30
C GLU A 84 -14.81 -4.88 8.53
N ASN A 85 -15.74 -3.98 8.84
CA ASN A 85 -16.66 -4.12 9.96
C ASN A 85 -18.02 -4.57 9.43
N TRP A 86 -18.45 -5.76 9.86
CA TRP A 86 -19.68 -6.41 9.39
C TRP A 86 -20.89 -6.06 10.25
N SER A 87 -22.09 -6.22 9.69
CA SER A 87 -23.38 -6.00 10.37
C SER A 87 -23.58 -6.81 11.66
N ASP A 88 -22.85 -7.91 11.80
CA ASP A 88 -23.03 -8.88 12.88
C ASP A 88 -22.06 -8.61 14.05
N GLY A 89 -21.34 -7.49 14.01
CA GLY A 89 -20.38 -7.07 15.04
C GLY A 89 -18.97 -7.67 14.91
N THR A 90 -18.74 -8.53 13.92
CA THR A 90 -17.43 -9.09 13.62
C THR A 90 -16.59 -8.12 12.77
N SER A 91 -15.27 -8.12 12.99
CA SER A 91 -14.32 -7.29 12.25
C SER A 91 -13.12 -8.13 11.78
N GLU A 92 -12.76 -8.02 10.51
CA GLU A 92 -11.66 -8.79 9.92
C GLU A 92 -10.63 -7.85 9.26
N TRP A 93 -9.35 -8.03 9.58
CA TRP A 93 -8.26 -7.29 8.96
C TRP A 93 -7.85 -7.96 7.65
N VAL A 94 -7.94 -7.23 6.55
CA VAL A 94 -7.48 -7.70 5.25
C VAL A 94 -6.08 -7.14 5.00
N HIS A 95 -5.10 -8.03 4.95
CA HIS A 95 -3.72 -7.68 4.63
C HIS A 95 -3.50 -7.63 3.11
N PRO A 96 -2.76 -6.64 2.57
CA PRO A 96 -2.40 -6.62 1.16
C PRO A 96 -1.53 -7.84 0.83
N GLY A 97 -2.01 -8.73 -0.04
CA GLY A 97 -1.25 -9.89 -0.56
C GLY A 97 -1.82 -11.28 -0.27
N MET A 98 -2.95 -11.42 0.43
CA MET A 98 -3.67 -12.70 0.55
C MET A 98 -4.85 -12.71 -0.42
N GLU A 99 -4.81 -13.56 -1.43
CA GLU A 99 -5.99 -13.87 -2.23
C GLU A 99 -7.04 -14.55 -1.35
N GLU A 100 -8.28 -14.08 -1.42
CA GLU A 100 -9.43 -14.69 -0.76
C GLU A 100 -9.69 -16.08 -1.37
N GLY A 101 -9.20 -17.15 -0.73
CA GLY A 101 -9.51 -18.49 -1.20
C GLY A 101 -8.70 -19.69 -0.70
N ALA A 102 -7.81 -19.55 0.29
CA ALA A 102 -7.14 -20.73 0.86
C ALA A 102 -7.98 -21.33 1.99
N THR A 103 -8.86 -22.28 1.65
CA THR A 103 -9.45 -23.20 2.63
C THR A 103 -8.32 -23.97 3.31
N PHE A 104 -8.03 -23.65 4.57
CA PHE A 104 -7.16 -24.45 5.41
C PHE A 104 -7.87 -25.77 5.72
N SER A 105 -7.49 -26.85 5.03
CA SER A 105 -7.69 -28.19 5.54
C SER A 105 -6.65 -28.42 6.63
N ASP A 106 -7.13 -28.58 7.85
CA ASP A 106 -6.41 -29.12 8.99
C ASP A 106 -5.62 -30.37 8.56
N SER A 107 -4.29 -30.27 8.64
CA SER A 107 -3.43 -31.43 8.55
C SER A 107 -2.25 -31.18 9.49
N THR A 108 -2.40 -31.73 10.69
CA THR A 108 -1.32 -32.05 11.61
C THR A 108 -0.12 -32.62 10.86
N ASP A 109 1.01 -31.92 10.88
CA ASP A 109 2.34 -32.53 10.97
C ASP A 109 3.39 -31.43 11.21
N LEU A 110 3.85 -31.34 12.46
CA LEU A 110 5.07 -30.62 12.83
C LEU A 110 6.26 -31.56 12.64
N PRO A 111 7.34 -31.10 11.98
CA PRO A 111 8.67 -31.53 12.37
C PRO A 111 9.47 -30.37 12.95
N SER A 112 9.85 -30.56 14.21
CA SER A 112 10.93 -29.89 14.92
C SER A 112 12.24 -29.87 14.11
N SER A 113 12.95 -28.72 14.08
CA SER A 113 14.43 -28.56 14.20
C SER A 113 14.89 -27.15 13.71
N PRO A 114 16.17 -26.72 13.88
CA PRO A 114 16.58 -25.94 15.04
C PRO A 114 17.10 -24.53 14.66
N CYS A 115 17.17 -23.67 15.68
CA CYS A 115 17.89 -22.40 15.68
C CYS A 115 19.26 -22.50 14.98
N HIS A 116 19.47 -21.73 13.92
CA HIS A 116 20.80 -21.37 13.41
C HIS A 116 20.84 -19.89 13.10
N THR A 117 21.63 -19.19 13.91
CA THR A 117 22.10 -17.82 13.70
C THR A 117 23.00 -17.77 12.47
N ASN A 118 22.89 -16.73 11.64
CA ASN A 118 24.02 -16.28 10.84
C ASN A 118 23.98 -14.78 10.47
N LYS A 119 24.84 -14.05 11.20
CA LYS A 119 25.74 -12.96 10.80
C LYS A 119 25.36 -12.03 9.65
N VAL A 120 25.17 -10.78 10.06
CA VAL A 120 25.27 -9.53 9.29
C VAL A 120 26.53 -9.50 8.42
N ARG A 121 26.37 -9.24 7.12
CA ARG A 121 27.43 -8.76 6.24
C ARG A 121 27.43 -7.23 6.24
N GLN A 122 28.55 -6.64 6.66
CA GLN A 122 28.88 -5.24 6.40
C GLN A 122 29.42 -5.14 4.97
N ASN A 123 28.93 -4.18 4.17
CA ASN A 123 29.53 -3.81 2.90
C ASN A 123 30.22 -2.44 2.98
N ASP A 124 31.48 -2.47 2.56
CA ASP A 124 32.24 -1.49 1.79
C ASP A 124 32.43 -0.04 2.27
N ALA A 125 33.68 0.24 2.63
CA ALA A 125 34.33 1.53 2.37
C ALA A 125 35.70 1.29 1.69
N ARG A 126 35.69 1.25 0.36
CA ARG A 126 36.85 1.63 -0.47
C ARG A 126 36.38 2.57 -1.56
N LYS A 127 36.76 3.84 -1.46
CA LYS A 127 37.02 4.65 -2.64
C LYS A 127 38.16 5.61 -2.36
N ALA A 128 39.31 5.28 -2.95
CA ALA A 128 40.40 6.18 -3.20
C ALA A 128 39.95 7.22 -4.23
N ARG A 129 40.17 8.49 -3.92
CA ARG A 129 40.70 9.53 -4.81
C ARG A 129 40.95 10.80 -4.01
#